data_AF-A0A367RRV4-F1
#
_entry.id   AF-A0A367RRV4-F1
#
_cell.length_a   1.000
_cell.length_b   1.000
_cell.length_c   1.000
_cell.angle_alpha   90.00
_cell.angle_beta   90.00
_cell.angle_gamma   90.00
#
_symmetry.space_group_name_H-M   'P 1'
#
loop_
_entity.id
_entity.type
_entity.pdbx_description
1 polymer ?
#
loop_
_entity_poly.entity_id
_entity_poly.type
_entity_poly.pdbx_seq_one_letter_code
_entity_poly.pdbx_strand_id
1 'polypeptide(L)'
;MNTQKSRSLIKILAIAVVASLLISLPTLAQFHPNFSPQSSVLVTQAKSTGTIVDIASGNKSLSTLVKALKAAGLVETLSGKGPFTVFAPTNDAFAALPKGTLAKLLKPENKALLQKILTYHVVSGAIDSKSINSAEFKTLEGSPVEVKAEKDHITVNRARVTTPDIKASNGVIHVIDGVLHPPDVEL
;
A
#
# COMPACT_ATOMS: atom_id res chain seq x y z
N MET A 1 -24.44 -5.96 89.82
CA MET A 1 -24.64 -5.29 88.52
C MET A 1 -24.29 -6.25 87.41
N ASN A 2 -25.29 -6.82 86.72
CA ASN A 2 -25.86 -6.35 85.44
C ASN A 2 -24.89 -6.64 84.26
N THR A 3 -25.21 -7.30 83.15
CA THR A 3 -26.42 -7.90 82.52
C THR A 3 -25.86 -8.50 81.21
N GLN A 4 -26.15 -9.76 80.86
CA GLN A 4 -27.06 -10.16 79.76
C GLN A 4 -26.81 -9.39 78.43
N LYS A 5 -26.63 -10.03 77.27
CA LYS A 5 -27.69 -10.62 76.39
C LYS A 5 -27.02 -10.63 74.98
N SER A 6 -27.09 -11.58 74.04
CA SER A 6 -27.96 -12.75 73.84
C SER A 6 -27.95 -13.15 72.37
N ARG A 7 -27.97 -14.48 72.10
CA ARG A 7 -28.54 -15.17 70.92
C ARG A 7 -27.77 -14.93 69.59
N SER A 8 -27.61 -15.88 68.66
CA SER A 8 -28.42 -17.03 68.30
C SER A 8 -27.63 -17.94 67.35
N LEU A 9 -27.76 -19.26 67.55
CA LEU A 9 -28.04 -20.33 66.57
C LEU A 9 -27.79 -19.99 65.07
N ILE A 10 -27.04 -20.79 64.32
CA ILE A 10 -27.58 -21.89 63.49
C ILE A 10 -26.43 -22.83 63.04
N LYS A 11 -26.70 -24.14 63.16
CA LYS A 11 -25.95 -25.30 62.64
C LYS A 11 -26.12 -25.39 61.10
N ILE A 12 -25.50 -26.39 60.45
CA ILE A 12 -25.64 -26.80 59.01
C ILE A 12 -24.54 -26.12 58.15
N LEU A 13 -23.66 -26.78 57.38
CA LEU A 13 -23.49 -28.15 56.93
C LEU A 13 -22.00 -28.40 56.67
N ALA A 14 -21.53 -29.59 57.00
CA ALA A 14 -20.21 -30.08 56.61
C ALA A 14 -20.13 -30.28 55.09
N ILE A 15 -19.08 -29.76 54.45
CA ILE A 15 -18.43 -30.46 53.33
C ILE A 15 -16.93 -30.46 53.63
N ALA A 16 -16.42 -31.68 53.60
CA ALA A 16 -15.12 -32.10 54.07
C ALA A 16 -14.02 -31.86 53.01
N VAL A 17 -12.76 -31.92 53.46
CA VAL A 17 -11.63 -32.65 52.79
C VAL A 17 -11.05 -31.92 51.54
N VAL A 18 -9.78 -31.49 51.41
CA VAL A 18 -8.49 -31.80 52.08
C VAL A 18 -7.51 -30.64 51.83
N ALA A 19 -6.56 -30.50 52.75
CA ALA A 19 -5.31 -29.75 52.67
C ALA A 19 -4.47 -29.98 51.39
N SER A 20 -3.75 -28.96 50.92
CA SER A 20 -2.27 -28.86 51.05
C SER A 20 -1.66 -27.81 50.10
N LEU A 21 -1.04 -26.80 50.72
CA LEU A 21 0.23 -26.14 50.38
C LEU A 21 0.48 -25.70 48.91
N LEU A 22 0.41 -24.39 48.70
CA LEU A 22 1.11 -23.66 47.64
C LEU A 22 2.63 -23.75 47.88
N ILE A 23 3.43 -23.95 46.82
CA ILE A 23 4.63 -23.17 46.44
C ILE A 23 5.22 -23.76 45.13
N SER A 24 5.03 -23.00 44.04
CA SER A 24 6.05 -22.61 43.04
C SER A 24 6.73 -23.67 42.14
N LEU A 25 6.22 -23.78 40.91
CA LEU A 25 6.85 -23.43 39.61
C LEU A 25 6.46 -24.41 38.49
N PRO A 26 6.13 -23.91 37.29
CA PRO A 26 5.52 -24.71 36.23
C PRO A 26 6.53 -25.60 35.48
N THR A 27 6.05 -26.81 35.21
CA THR A 27 6.49 -27.84 34.27
C THR A 27 7.27 -27.32 33.04
N LEU A 28 8.52 -27.76 32.90
CA LEU A 28 9.25 -27.67 31.62
C LEU A 28 8.73 -28.79 30.69
N ALA A 29 7.59 -28.53 30.06
CA ALA A 29 6.99 -29.42 29.08
C ALA A 29 7.88 -29.52 27.83
N GLN A 30 8.07 -30.75 27.38
CA GLN A 30 8.86 -31.14 26.22
C GLN A 30 8.27 -30.52 24.95
N PHE A 31 9.07 -29.73 24.24
CA PHE A 31 8.71 -29.19 22.93
C PHE A 31 9.37 -30.06 21.85
N HIS A 32 8.60 -30.98 21.30
CA HIS A 32 8.91 -31.65 20.04
C HIS A 32 8.52 -30.69 18.92
N PRO A 33 9.44 -30.17 18.08
CA PRO A 33 9.03 -29.42 16.90
C PRO A 33 8.48 -30.40 15.85
N ASN A 34 7.19 -30.71 15.98
CA ASN A 34 6.37 -31.22 14.88
C ASN A 34 6.16 -30.06 13.89
N PHE A 35 7.08 -29.90 12.95
CA PHE A 35 7.03 -28.84 11.94
C PHE A 35 6.06 -29.23 10.81
N SER A 36 4.77 -28.98 11.02
CA SER A 36 3.79 -28.51 10.04
C SER A 36 2.42 -28.52 10.70
N PRO A 37 1.76 -27.36 10.81
CA PRO A 37 0.70 -27.10 9.85
C PRO A 37 0.51 -25.62 9.45
N GLN A 38 0.06 -25.45 8.20
CA GLN A 38 -0.92 -24.45 7.75
C GLN A 38 -0.49 -23.01 7.41
N SER A 39 -0.71 -22.69 6.13
CA SER A 39 -1.11 -21.41 5.59
C SER A 39 -2.07 -20.63 6.50
N SER A 40 -1.58 -19.59 7.16
CA SER A 40 -2.37 -18.52 7.76
C SER A 40 -1.44 -17.32 7.94
N VAL A 41 -1.38 -16.39 6.99
CA VAL A 41 -2.12 -15.11 7.06
C VAL A 41 -2.09 -14.50 8.47
N LEU A 42 -0.96 -13.87 8.80
CA LEU A 42 -0.80 -12.85 9.84
C LEU A 42 0.10 -11.79 9.19
N VAL A 43 -0.43 -10.89 8.37
CA VAL A 43 -0.82 -9.52 8.78
C VAL A 43 0.05 -9.01 9.92
N THR A 44 1.34 -8.82 9.63
CA THR A 44 2.17 -7.91 10.40
C THR A 44 1.87 -6.50 9.94
N GLN A 45 0.96 -5.84 10.67
CA GLN A 45 0.71 -4.41 10.58
C GLN A 45 1.92 -3.68 11.19
N ALA A 46 3.02 -3.59 10.44
CA ALA A 46 4.00 -2.55 10.62
C ALA A 46 3.57 -1.38 9.72
N LYS A 47 3.67 -0.15 10.19
CA LYS A 47 3.68 1.04 9.33
C LYS A 47 4.98 1.06 8.51
N SER A 48 5.25 -0.01 7.76
CA SER A 48 6.25 -0.05 6.73
C SER A 48 5.71 0.82 5.61
N THR A 49 6.40 1.90 5.28
CA THR A 49 6.23 2.56 3.99
C THR A 49 6.21 1.47 2.93
N GLY A 50 5.06 1.19 2.34
CA GLY A 50 4.93 0.14 1.34
C GLY A 50 5.80 0.44 0.12
N THR A 51 6.03 -0.55 -0.75
CA THR A 51 6.49 -0.24 -2.11
C THR A 51 5.44 0.61 -2.83
N ILE A 52 5.81 1.19 -3.98
CA ILE A 52 4.86 1.96 -4.79
C ILE A 52 3.56 1.17 -5.05
N VAL A 53 3.68 -0.13 -5.31
CA VAL A 53 2.53 -1.01 -5.57
C VAL A 53 1.69 -1.24 -4.32
N ASP A 54 2.30 -1.34 -3.14
CA ASP A 54 1.60 -1.54 -1.88
C ASP A 54 0.77 -0.29 -1.50
N ILE A 55 1.37 0.90 -1.62
CA ILE A 55 0.68 2.19 -1.42
C ILE A 55 -0.46 2.36 -2.44
N ALA A 56 -0.21 2.03 -3.72
CA ALA A 56 -1.23 2.09 -4.75
C ALA A 56 -2.36 1.08 -4.51
N SER A 57 -2.05 -0.12 -4.00
CA SER A 57 -3.05 -1.15 -3.67
C SER A 57 -3.89 -0.79 -2.45
N GLY A 58 -3.32 -0.05 -1.50
CA GLY A 58 -4.06 0.52 -0.37
C GLY A 58 -5.01 1.66 -0.75
N ASN A 59 -4.85 2.25 -1.94
CA ASN A 59 -5.64 3.39 -2.39
C ASN A 59 -6.70 2.99 -3.43
N LYS A 60 -7.99 3.15 -3.08
CA LYS A 60 -9.11 2.85 -3.99
C LYS A 60 -9.06 3.67 -5.28
N SER A 61 -8.56 4.90 -5.22
CA SER A 61 -8.43 5.80 -6.38
C SER A 61 -7.34 5.36 -7.36
N LEU A 62 -6.44 4.45 -6.98
CA LEU A 62 -5.35 3.95 -7.82
C LEU A 62 -5.57 2.48 -8.26
N SER A 63 -6.73 1.90 -7.94
CA SER A 63 -7.04 0.49 -8.23
C SER A 63 -7.01 0.17 -9.73
N THR A 64 -7.35 1.11 -10.61
CA THR A 64 -7.26 0.93 -12.07
C THR A 64 -5.81 0.80 -12.52
N LEU A 65 -4.91 1.62 -11.96
CA LEU A 65 -3.48 1.55 -12.23
C LEU A 65 -2.89 0.22 -11.78
N VAL A 66 -3.25 -0.28 -10.58
CA VAL A 66 -2.78 -1.60 -10.11
C VAL A 66 -3.22 -2.74 -11.03
N LYS A 67 -4.46 -2.69 -11.56
CA LYS A 67 -4.92 -3.65 -12.56
C LYS A 67 -4.10 -3.58 -13.85
N ALA A 68 -3.82 -2.37 -14.33
CA ALA A 68 -2.98 -2.15 -15.51
C ALA A 68 -1.55 -2.67 -15.30
N LEU A 69 -0.93 -2.39 -14.15
CA LEU A 69 0.41 -2.90 -13.80
C LEU A 69 0.46 -4.43 -13.78
N LYS A 70 -0.58 -5.08 -13.22
CA LYS A 70 -0.70 -6.54 -13.21
C LYS A 70 -0.86 -7.11 -14.62
N ALA A 71 -1.70 -6.51 -15.45
CA ALA A 71 -1.88 -6.92 -16.84
C ALA A 71 -0.60 -6.75 -17.68
N ALA A 72 0.15 -5.67 -17.41
CA ALA A 72 1.42 -5.37 -18.04
C ALA A 72 2.60 -6.17 -17.49
N GLY A 73 2.47 -6.79 -16.30
CA GLY A 73 3.58 -7.49 -15.65
C GLY A 73 4.69 -6.55 -15.12
N LEU A 74 4.37 -5.28 -14.86
CA LEU A 74 5.34 -4.28 -14.39
C LEU A 74 5.42 -4.18 -12.86
N VAL A 75 4.62 -4.98 -12.13
CA VAL A 75 4.61 -5.00 -10.66
C VAL A 75 5.98 -5.31 -10.08
N GLU A 76 6.71 -6.25 -10.67
CA GLU A 76 8.04 -6.65 -10.20
C GLU A 76 9.06 -5.54 -10.46
N THR A 77 9.04 -4.92 -11.65
CA THR A 77 9.90 -3.78 -12.00
C THR A 77 9.68 -2.60 -11.05
N LEU A 78 8.42 -2.26 -10.80
CA LEU A 78 8.02 -1.17 -9.90
C LEU A 78 8.11 -1.51 -8.41
N SER A 79 8.40 -2.76 -8.06
CA SER A 79 8.75 -3.18 -6.70
C SER A 79 10.26 -3.40 -6.55
N GLY A 80 11.03 -3.24 -7.63
CA GLY A 80 12.48 -3.42 -7.66
C GLY A 80 13.25 -2.35 -6.88
N LYS A 81 14.57 -2.52 -6.84
CA LYS A 81 15.48 -1.53 -6.24
C LYS A 81 15.55 -0.29 -7.12
N GLY A 82 14.98 0.80 -6.64
CA GLY A 82 15.24 2.13 -7.17
C GLY A 82 14.87 3.19 -6.15
N PRO A 83 15.26 4.43 -6.40
CA PRO A 83 14.32 5.53 -6.33
C PRO A 83 13.61 5.66 -7.68
N PHE A 84 12.31 5.35 -7.72
CA PHE A 84 11.44 5.59 -8.88
C PHE A 84 10.47 6.73 -8.57
N THR A 85 10.25 7.60 -9.54
CA THR A 85 9.17 8.59 -9.44
C THR A 85 8.02 8.13 -10.32
N VAL A 86 6.88 7.82 -9.71
CA VAL A 86 5.70 7.31 -10.41
C VAL A 86 4.60 8.35 -10.41
N PHE A 87 4.23 8.78 -11.61
CA PHE A 87 3.06 9.62 -11.81
C PHE A 87 1.83 8.72 -11.90
N ALA A 88 1.05 8.66 -10.83
CA ALA A 88 -0.07 7.74 -10.70
C ALA A 88 -1.39 8.45 -11.03
N PRO A 89 -1.99 8.24 -12.22
CA PRO A 89 -3.33 8.73 -12.53
C PRO A 89 -4.38 8.12 -11.61
N THR A 90 -5.33 8.94 -11.17
CA THR A 90 -6.51 8.50 -10.45
C THR A 90 -7.48 7.75 -11.37
N ASN A 91 -8.42 7.01 -10.79
CA ASN A 91 -9.53 6.42 -11.54
C ASN A 91 -10.33 7.50 -12.32
N ASP A 92 -10.39 8.73 -11.80
CA ASP A 92 -11.05 9.85 -12.45
C ASP A 92 -10.29 10.28 -13.70
N ALA A 93 -8.95 10.36 -13.63
CA ALA A 93 -8.09 10.59 -14.78
C ALA A 93 -8.31 9.55 -15.90
N PHE A 94 -8.46 8.27 -15.53
CA PHE A 94 -8.80 7.21 -16.48
C PHE A 94 -10.23 7.32 -17.02
N ALA A 95 -11.17 7.86 -16.24
CA ALA A 95 -12.55 8.10 -16.65
C ALA A 95 -12.70 9.34 -17.54
N ALA A 96 -11.78 10.30 -17.41
CA ALA A 96 -11.69 11.49 -18.27
C ALA A 96 -11.22 11.15 -19.70
N LEU A 97 -10.59 9.99 -19.90
CA LEU A 97 -10.30 9.50 -21.25
C LEU A 97 -11.60 9.16 -22.00
N PRO A 98 -11.62 9.32 -23.33
CA PRO A 98 -12.77 8.97 -24.14
C PRO A 98 -13.22 7.52 -23.89
N LYS A 99 -14.54 7.33 -23.80
CA LYS A 99 -15.14 6.03 -23.47
C LYS A 99 -14.66 4.97 -24.45
N GLY A 100 -14.04 3.92 -23.93
CA GLY A 100 -13.50 2.81 -24.71
C GLY A 100 -11.97 2.81 -24.87
N THR A 101 -11.28 3.93 -24.63
CA THR A 101 -9.81 3.97 -24.68
C THR A 101 -9.21 3.10 -23.59
N LEU A 102 -9.62 3.24 -22.33
CA LEU A 102 -9.15 2.36 -21.25
C LEU A 102 -9.43 0.88 -21.54
N ALA A 103 -10.62 0.56 -22.05
CA ALA A 103 -10.97 -0.82 -22.39
C ALA A 103 -10.07 -1.37 -23.51
N LYS A 104 -9.73 -0.54 -24.52
CA LYS A 104 -8.74 -0.88 -25.55
C LYS A 104 -7.35 -1.07 -24.92
N LEU A 105 -6.90 -0.18 -24.05
CA LEU A 105 -5.59 -0.27 -23.38
C LEU A 105 -5.45 -1.52 -22.52
N LEU A 106 -6.55 -1.96 -21.89
CA LEU A 106 -6.58 -3.17 -21.07
C LEU A 106 -6.72 -4.47 -21.89
N LYS A 107 -6.88 -4.39 -23.21
CA LYS A 107 -6.88 -5.60 -24.06
C LYS A 107 -5.50 -6.24 -24.07
N PRO A 108 -5.42 -7.58 -24.08
CA PRO A 108 -4.14 -8.29 -24.19
C PRO A 108 -3.38 -7.95 -25.48
N GLU A 109 -4.10 -7.65 -26.55
CA GLU A 109 -3.55 -7.19 -27.84
C GLU A 109 -2.74 -5.89 -27.70
N ASN A 110 -3.12 -5.03 -26.75
CA ASN A 110 -2.47 -3.74 -26.49
C ASN A 110 -1.54 -3.78 -25.27
N LYS A 111 -1.17 -4.98 -24.78
CA LYS A 111 -0.30 -5.12 -23.60
C LYS A 111 1.05 -4.40 -23.79
N ALA A 112 1.63 -4.44 -24.99
CA ALA A 112 2.88 -3.73 -25.29
C ALA A 112 2.69 -2.21 -25.18
N LEU A 113 1.56 -1.69 -25.66
CA LEU A 113 1.21 -0.29 -25.57
C LEU A 113 0.91 0.14 -24.12
N LEU A 114 0.24 -0.73 -23.35
CA LEU A 114 0.02 -0.53 -21.92
C LEU A 114 1.34 -0.48 -21.15
N GLN A 115 2.27 -1.39 -21.45
CA GLN A 115 3.62 -1.35 -20.89
C GLN A 115 4.32 -0.03 -21.21
N LYS A 116 4.25 0.42 -22.47
CA LYS A 116 4.82 1.70 -22.94
C LYS A 116 4.24 2.90 -22.19
N ILE A 117 2.91 2.94 -22.01
CA ILE A 117 2.24 4.00 -21.24
C ILE A 117 2.63 3.96 -19.77
N LEU A 118 2.68 2.77 -19.17
CA LEU A 118 3.03 2.61 -17.77
C LEU A 118 4.50 2.98 -17.52
N THR A 119 5.43 2.60 -18.40
CA THR A 119 6.83 3.02 -18.30
C THR A 119 7.01 4.51 -18.59
N TYR A 120 6.11 5.15 -19.35
CA TYR A 120 6.10 6.60 -19.53
C TYR A 120 5.66 7.36 -18.27
N HIS A 121 4.80 6.76 -17.43
CA HIS A 121 4.46 7.33 -16.12
C HIS A 121 5.55 7.15 -15.06
N VAL A 122 6.63 6.43 -15.39
CA VAL A 122 7.69 6.11 -14.44
C VAL A 122 8.97 6.78 -14.89
N VAL A 123 9.52 7.60 -14.00
CA VAL A 123 10.80 8.25 -14.17
C VAL A 123 11.82 7.59 -13.26
N SER A 124 13.01 7.34 -13.77
CA SER A 124 14.13 6.89 -12.95
C SER A 124 14.69 8.05 -12.14
N GLY A 125 14.82 7.86 -10.83
CA GLY A 125 15.22 8.91 -9.89
C GLY A 125 14.10 9.24 -8.91
N ALA A 126 14.46 9.73 -7.72
CA ALA A 126 13.52 10.30 -6.77
C ALA A 126 13.49 11.80 -7.02
N ILE A 127 12.36 12.28 -7.50
CA ILE A 127 12.14 13.69 -7.78
C ILE A 127 11.02 14.15 -6.87
N ASP A 128 11.40 14.82 -5.79
CA ASP A 128 10.47 15.50 -4.90
C ASP A 128 10.03 16.83 -5.51
N SER A 129 8.80 17.22 -5.21
CA SER A 129 8.16 18.42 -5.76
C SER A 129 8.87 19.71 -5.40
N LYS A 130 9.65 19.71 -4.30
CA LYS A 130 10.46 20.86 -3.88
C LYS A 130 11.74 21.03 -4.71
N SER A 131 12.28 19.93 -5.23
CA SER A 131 13.46 19.95 -6.09
C SER A 131 13.10 19.92 -7.58
N ILE A 132 11.81 19.85 -7.94
CA ILE A 132 11.33 20.04 -9.31
C ILE A 132 11.49 21.51 -9.69
N ASN A 133 12.45 21.78 -10.56
CA ASN A 133 12.43 22.94 -11.43
C ASN A 133 11.75 22.53 -12.74
N SER A 134 11.11 23.48 -13.45
CA SER A 134 10.52 23.21 -14.76
C SER A 134 11.56 22.61 -15.70
N ALA A 135 11.45 21.30 -15.94
CA ALA A 135 12.47 20.49 -16.61
C ALA A 135 11.84 19.27 -17.28
N GLU A 136 12.57 18.70 -18.23
CA GLU A 136 12.21 17.46 -18.89
C GLU A 136 12.96 16.30 -18.25
N PHE A 137 12.23 15.26 -17.84
CA PHE A 137 12.80 14.06 -17.23
C PHE A 137 12.68 12.87 -18.16
N LYS A 138 13.73 12.06 -18.25
CA LYS A 138 13.70 10.85 -19.06
C LYS A 138 12.90 9.74 -18.36
N THR A 139 11.85 9.26 -19.01
CA THR A 139 11.03 8.16 -18.50
C THR A 139 11.68 6.80 -18.76
N LEU A 140 11.17 5.74 -18.14
CA LEU A 140 11.62 4.37 -18.41
C LEU A 140 11.27 3.89 -19.83
N GLU A 141 10.28 4.52 -20.47
CA GLU A 141 9.93 4.27 -21.86
C GLU A 141 11.02 4.77 -22.82
N GLY A 142 11.69 5.87 -22.45
CA GLY A 142 12.77 6.48 -23.24
C GLY A 142 12.46 7.91 -23.67
N SER A 143 11.17 8.25 -23.81
CA SER A 143 10.73 9.62 -24.13
C SER A 143 10.82 10.55 -22.92
N PRO A 144 11.12 11.85 -23.12
CA PRO A 144 11.08 12.84 -22.05
C PRO A 144 9.62 13.12 -21.62
N VAL A 145 9.43 13.32 -20.33
CA VAL A 145 8.22 13.89 -19.75
C VAL A 145 8.53 15.29 -19.25
N GLU A 146 7.77 16.27 -19.72
CA GLU A 146 7.90 17.65 -19.25
C GLU A 146 7.22 17.77 -17.89
N VAL A 147 7.93 18.25 -16.88
CA VAL A 147 7.36 18.57 -15.58
C VAL A 147 7.60 20.04 -15.28
N LYS A 148 6.53 20.79 -15.06
CA LYS A 148 6.52 22.21 -14.77
C LYS A 148 6.08 22.42 -13.33
N ALA A 149 6.95 23.03 -12.54
CA ALA A 149 6.60 23.50 -11.20
C ALA A 149 6.24 24.98 -11.28
N GLU A 150 4.99 25.31 -10.98
CA GLU A 150 4.53 26.67 -10.77
C GLU A 150 4.43 26.96 -9.26
N LYS A 151 4.20 28.23 -8.91
CA LYS A 151 4.23 28.71 -7.50
C LYS A 151 3.32 27.92 -6.54
N ASP A 152 2.22 27.36 -7.03
CA ASP A 152 1.20 26.69 -6.20
C ASP A 152 0.84 25.27 -6.69
N HIS A 153 1.25 24.90 -7.91
CA HIS A 153 0.91 23.59 -8.48
C HIS A 153 2.02 23.04 -9.37
N ILE A 154 2.02 21.73 -9.55
CA ILE A 154 2.90 21.03 -10.49
C ILE A 154 2.06 20.45 -11.61
N THR A 155 2.51 20.64 -12.83
CA THR A 155 1.92 20.07 -14.05
C THR A 155 2.93 19.15 -14.71
N VAL A 156 2.49 17.95 -15.07
CA VAL A 156 3.26 16.96 -15.78
C VAL A 156 2.67 16.86 -17.19
N ASN A 157 3.38 17.43 -18.16
CA ASN A 157 2.93 17.63 -19.53
C ASN A 157 1.62 18.45 -19.58
N ARG A 158 0.46 17.79 -19.66
CA ARG A 158 -0.88 18.41 -19.59
C ARG A 158 -1.70 18.01 -18.36
N ALA A 159 -1.18 17.09 -17.55
CA ALA A 159 -1.85 16.59 -16.34
C ALA A 159 -1.44 17.41 -15.12
N ARG A 160 -2.41 17.78 -14.27
CA ARG A 160 -2.13 18.45 -12.99
C ARG A 160 -1.83 17.41 -11.91
N VAL A 161 -0.80 17.65 -11.11
CA VAL A 161 -0.52 16.88 -9.89
C VAL A 161 -1.50 17.32 -8.80
N THR A 162 -2.33 16.38 -8.35
CA THR A 162 -3.31 16.60 -7.28
C THR A 162 -2.75 16.27 -5.91
N THR A 163 -1.84 15.28 -5.83
CA THR A 163 -1.16 14.93 -4.57
C THR A 163 0.30 14.62 -4.85
N PRO A 164 1.20 15.60 -4.66
CA PRO A 164 2.63 15.38 -4.76
C PRO A 164 3.25 14.67 -3.54
N ASP A 165 4.50 14.22 -3.68
CA ASP A 165 5.41 13.80 -2.61
C ASP A 165 4.97 12.61 -1.73
N ILE A 166 4.20 11.67 -2.28
CA ILE A 166 3.86 10.45 -1.53
C ILE A 166 5.08 9.54 -1.47
N LYS A 167 5.72 9.46 -0.30
CA LYS A 167 6.91 8.64 -0.10
C LYS A 167 6.59 7.15 -0.11
N ALA A 168 7.25 6.42 -0.99
CA ALA A 168 7.28 4.96 -1.05
C ALA A 168 8.68 4.44 -0.65
N SER A 169 8.77 3.19 -0.22
CA SER A 169 10.07 2.61 0.15
C SER A 169 11.08 2.51 -1.01
N ASN A 170 10.60 2.54 -2.24
CA ASN A 170 11.41 2.48 -3.45
C ASN A 170 11.22 3.70 -4.36
N GLY A 171 10.78 4.84 -3.80
CA GLY A 171 10.64 6.07 -4.57
C GLY A 171 9.59 7.06 -4.08
N VAL A 172 9.04 7.82 -5.02
CA VAL A 172 8.03 8.87 -4.79
C VAL A 172 6.86 8.66 -5.74
N ILE A 173 5.64 8.82 -5.24
CA ILE A 173 4.42 8.79 -6.05
C ILE A 173 3.85 10.20 -6.12
N HIS A 174 3.52 10.64 -7.32
CA HIS A 174 2.80 11.88 -7.56
C HIS A 174 1.46 11.52 -8.19
N VAL A 175 0.37 11.81 -7.48
CA VAL A 175 -0.97 11.56 -7.99
C VAL A 175 -1.32 12.65 -8.98
N ILE A 176 -1.78 12.25 -10.17
CA ILE A 176 -2.15 13.16 -11.24
C ILE A 176 -3.60 12.96 -11.67
N ASP A 177 -4.20 14.03 -12.19
CA ASP A 177 -5.58 14.06 -12.70
C ASP A 177 -5.69 13.71 -14.19
N GLY A 178 -4.57 13.50 -14.89
CA GLY A 178 -4.56 13.14 -16.31
C GLY A 178 -3.74 11.87 -16.56
N VAL A 179 -4.05 11.15 -17.65
CA VAL A 179 -3.23 10.02 -18.10
C VAL A 179 -2.17 10.52 -19.07
N LEU A 180 -0.91 10.29 -18.75
CA LEU A 180 0.22 10.62 -19.62
C LEU A 180 0.33 9.61 -20.75
N HIS A 181 0.54 10.09 -21.96
CA HIS A 181 0.82 9.26 -23.11
C HIS A 181 2.06 9.80 -23.82
N PRO A 182 2.94 8.92 -24.32
CA PRO A 182 4.03 9.36 -25.16
C PRO A 182 3.46 9.97 -26.46
N PRO A 183 4.17 10.93 -27.08
CA PRO A 183 3.69 11.61 -28.30
C PRO A 183 3.50 10.64 -29.49
N ASP A 184 4.07 9.44 -29.42
CA ASP A 184 3.96 8.37 -30.41
C ASP A 184 2.68 7.51 -30.24
N VAL A 185 1.92 7.70 -29.15
CA VAL A 185 0.71 6.92 -28.85
C VAL A 185 -0.50 7.85 -28.79
N GLU A 186 -1.43 7.66 -29.72
CA GLU A 186 -2.72 8.37 -29.77
C GLU A 186 -3.79 7.59 -28.98
N LEU A 187 -4.48 8.26 -28.05
CA LEU A 187 -5.43 7.67 -27.08
C LEU A 187 -6.89 8.04 -27.38
#